data_AF-A0A7L3WT05-F1
#
_entry.id   AF-A0A7L3WT05-F1
#
_cell.length_a   1.000
_cell.length_b   1.000
_cell.length_c   1.000
_cell.angle_alpha   90.00
_cell.angle_beta   90.00
_cell.angle_gamma   90.00
#
_symmetry.space_group_name_H-M   'P 1'
#
loop_
_entity.id
_entity.type
_entity.pdbx_description
1 polymer ?
#
loop_
_entity_poly.entity_id
_entity_poly.type
_entity_poly.pdbx_seq_one_letter_code
_entity_poly.pdbx_strand_id
1 'polypeptide(L)' 'QGTRDHPPAHVALRDRLLATVVACFKRHGAAAIDTPVLELRETLTGKYGEEAKLIYELQDQGGELLALRYDL' A
#
# COMPACT_ATOMS: atom_id res chain seq x y z
N GLN A 1 2.12 -16.21 3.43
CA GLN A 1 3.35 -16.46 2.63
C GLN A 1 3.31 -15.56 1.40
N GLY A 2 4.45 -15.09 0.89
CA GLY A 2 4.50 -14.14 -0.23
C GLY A 2 5.24 -12.82 0.06
N THR A 3 5.72 -12.63 1.29
CA THR A 3 6.58 -11.51 1.69
C THR A 3 8.04 -11.94 1.68
N ARG A 4 8.96 -10.98 1.49
CA ARG A 4 10.41 -11.23 1.54
C ARG A 4 11.14 -10.07 2.22
N ASP A 5 12.27 -10.38 2.83
CA ASP A 5 13.20 -9.37 3.33
C ASP A 5 14.01 -8.72 2.20
N HIS A 6 14.42 -7.48 2.41
CA HIS A 6 15.27 -6.74 1.48
C HIS A 6 16.65 -6.47 2.10
N PRO A 7 17.72 -7.16 1.67
CA PRO A 7 19.07 -6.90 2.15
C PRO A 7 19.59 -5.52 1.71
N PRO A 8 20.69 -5.01 2.31
CA PRO A 8 21.18 -3.66 2.06
C PRO A 8 21.39 -3.31 0.57
N ALA A 9 21.90 -4.26 -0.23
CA ALA A 9 22.08 -4.05 -1.66
C ALA A 9 20.75 -3.82 -2.42
N HIS A 10 19.68 -4.53 -2.03
CA HIS A 10 18.35 -4.34 -2.63
C HIS A 10 17.73 -3.01 -2.20
N VAL A 11 17.92 -2.62 -0.94
CA VAL A 11 17.45 -1.32 -0.44
C VAL A 11 18.14 -0.18 -1.18
N ALA A 12 19.48 -0.23 -1.32
CA ALA A 12 20.23 0.79 -2.05
C ALA A 12 19.77 0.94 -3.51
N LEU A 13 19.50 -0.17 -4.20
CA LEU A 13 18.96 -0.15 -5.56
C LEU A 13 17.54 0.45 -5.59
N ARG A 14 16.67 0.02 -4.67
CA ARG A 14 15.29 0.51 -4.56
C ARG A 14 15.26 2.02 -4.32
N ASP A 15 16.09 2.53 -3.42
CA ASP A 15 16.11 3.94 -3.06
C ASP A 15 16.55 4.80 -4.25
N ARG A 16 17.52 4.33 -5.04
CA ARG A 16 17.92 4.99 -6.30
C ARG A 16 16.78 5.04 -7.33
N LEU A 17 16.03 3.95 -7.47
CA LEU A 17 14.89 3.86 -8.38
C LEU A 17 13.77 4.81 -7.93
N LEU A 18 13.38 4.77 -6.66
CA LEU A 18 12.35 5.62 -6.09
C LEU A 18 12.71 7.10 -6.20
N ALA A 19 13.97 7.48 -5.95
CA ALA A 19 14.43 8.85 -6.11
C ALA A 19 14.20 9.38 -7.55
N THR A 20 14.43 8.52 -8.56
CA THR A 20 14.21 8.88 -9.96
C THR A 20 12.73 9.10 -10.27
N VAL A 21 11.86 8.22 -9.79
CA VAL A 21 10.40 8.33 -9.96
C VAL A 21 9.85 9.56 -9.24
N VAL A 22 10.26 9.80 -8.00
CA VAL A 22 9.85 10.97 -7.21
C VAL A 22 10.30 12.27 -7.88
N ALA A 23 11.51 12.32 -8.43
CA ALA A 23 11.99 13.49 -9.18
C ALA A 23 11.12 13.78 -10.41
N CYS A 24 10.60 12.75 -11.09
CA CYS A 24 9.65 12.91 -12.17
C CYS A 24 8.35 13.55 -11.68
N PHE A 25 7.71 12.99 -10.64
CA PHE A 25 6.47 13.54 -10.09
C PHE A 25 6.62 14.99 -9.62
N LYS A 26 7.72 15.32 -8.93
CA LYS A 26 8.02 16.68 -8.49
C LYS A 26 8.18 17.66 -9.65
N ARG A 27 8.82 17.23 -10.75
CA ARG A 27 8.96 18.05 -11.96
C ARG A 27 7.61 18.42 -12.58
N HIS A 28 6.60 17.58 -12.38
CA HIS A 28 5.22 17.82 -12.83
C HIS A 28 4.33 18.47 -11.76
N GLY A 29 4.90 18.98 -10.66
CA GLY A 29 4.18 19.73 -9.63
C GLY A 29 3.33 18.88 -8.68
N ALA A 30 3.51 17.56 -8.67
CA ALA A 30 2.76 16.69 -7.78
C ALA A 30 3.18 16.86 -6.31
N ALA A 31 2.20 16.84 -5.41
CA ALA A 31 2.41 16.77 -3.96
C ALA A 31 2.28 15.32 -3.48
N ALA A 32 3.16 14.91 -2.58
CA ALA A 32 3.07 13.59 -1.97
C ALA A 32 2.11 13.60 -0.78
N ILE A 33 1.31 12.55 -0.65
CA ILE A 33 0.51 12.24 0.54
C ILE A 33 0.82 10.80 0.95
N ASP A 34 0.57 10.47 2.21
CA ASP A 34 0.67 9.12 2.73
C ASP A 34 -0.61 8.80 3.48
N THR A 35 -1.11 7.58 3.30
CA THR A 35 -2.31 7.08 3.96
C THR A 35 -1.93 5.88 4.83
N PRO A 36 -2.69 5.60 5.91
CA PRO A 36 -2.45 4.42 6.71
C PRO A 36 -2.40 3.14 5.87
N VAL A 37 -1.64 2.15 6.31
CA VAL A 37 -1.59 0.83 5.63
C VAL A 37 -2.92 0.06 5.79
N LEU A 38 -3.73 0.47 6.77
CA LEU A 38 -5.03 -0.08 7.09
C LEU A 38 -6.12 0.89 6.67
N GLU A 39 -7.17 0.35 6.07
CA GLU A 39 -8.39 1.08 5.76
C GLU A 39 -9.58 0.37 6.42
N LEU A 40 -10.69 1.09 6.62
CA LEU A 40 -11.95 0.46 7.01
C LEU A 40 -12.32 -0.58 5.94
N ARG A 41 -12.72 -1.78 6.38
CA ARG A 41 -13.10 -2.86 5.45
C ARG A 41 -14.17 -2.39 4.47
N GLU A 42 -15.12 -1.60 4.94
CA GLU A 42 -16.20 -1.04 4.11
C GLU A 42 -15.70 -0.15 2.97
N THR A 43 -14.60 0.57 3.17
CA THR A 43 -13.98 1.44 2.15
C THR A 43 -13.44 0.64 0.96
N LEU A 44 -13.13 -0.64 1.15
CA LEU A 44 -12.61 -1.54 0.12
C LEU A 44 -13.69 -2.45 -0.47
N THR A 45 -14.73 -2.80 0.30
CA THR A 45 -15.84 -3.63 -0.18
C THR A 45 -16.65 -2.92 -1.25
N GLY A 46 -16.89 -3.61 -2.38
CA GLY A 46 -17.69 -3.09 -3.49
C GLY A 46 -16.89 -2.39 -4.61
N LYS A 47 -15.61 -2.07 -4.40
CA LYS A 47 -14.74 -1.47 -5.44
C LYS A 47 -14.14 -2.51 -6.39
N TYR A 48 -13.86 -3.73 -5.91
CA TYR A 48 -13.07 -4.72 -6.64
C TYR A 48 -13.83 -5.97 -7.09
N GLY A 49 -15.16 -5.99 -6.97
CA GLY A 49 -15.99 -7.12 -7.46
C GLY A 49 -15.51 -8.48 -6.95
N GLU A 50 -15.20 -9.42 -7.85
CA GLU A 50 -14.69 -10.76 -7.51
C GLU A 50 -13.28 -10.74 -6.88
N GLU A 51 -12.46 -9.73 -7.19
CA GLU A 51 -11.09 -9.59 -6.67
C GLU A 51 -11.06 -9.16 -5.21
N ALA A 52 -12.19 -8.70 -4.65
CA ALA A 52 -12.32 -8.38 -3.23
C ALA A 52 -11.97 -9.56 -2.31
N LYS A 53 -12.03 -10.80 -2.80
CA LYS A 53 -11.64 -12.02 -2.07
C LYS A 53 -10.13 -12.10 -1.74
N LEU A 54 -9.31 -11.25 -2.35
CA LEU A 54 -7.86 -11.20 -2.15
C LEU A 54 -7.41 -10.15 -1.13
N ILE A 55 -8.37 -9.45 -0.50
CA ILE A 55 -8.09 -8.44 0.53
C ILE A 55 -7.74 -9.13 1.84
N TYR A 56 -6.68 -8.68 2.50
CA TYR A 56 -6.28 -9.18 3.81
C TYR A 56 -7.03 -8.42 4.92
N GLU A 57 -8.06 -9.06 5.47
CA GLU A 57 -8.80 -8.56 6.63
C GLU A 57 -8.01 -8.79 7.93
N LEU A 58 -8.13 -7.83 8.86
CA LEU A 58 -7.60 -7.98 10.22
C LEU A 58 -8.62 -8.68 11.11
N GLN A 59 -8.11 -9.34 12.16
CA GLN A 59 -8.96 -9.96 13.16
C GLN A 59 -9.77 -8.89 13.92
N ASP A 60 -11.07 -9.15 14.10
CA ASP A 60 -11.93 -8.35 14.95
C ASP A 60 -11.48 -8.45 16.42
N GLN A 61 -11.26 -7.28 17.03
CA GLN A 61 -10.82 -7.12 18.42
C GLN A 61 -11.84 -6.32 19.24
N GLY A 62 -13.10 -6.22 18.79
CA GLY A 62 -14.18 -5.48 19.45
C GLY A 62 -14.24 -4.00 19.04
N GLY A 63 -13.71 -3.66 17.88
CA GLY A 63 -13.62 -2.29 17.37
C GLY A 63 -13.94 -2.19 15.89
N GLU A 64 -13.33 -1.23 15.20
CA GLU A 64 -13.49 -1.06 13.76
C GLU A 64 -12.94 -2.26 12.99
N LEU A 65 -13.66 -2.67 11.94
CA LEU A 65 -13.22 -3.75 11.05
C LEU A 65 -12.27 -3.17 10.00
N LEU A 66 -11.03 -3.64 10.02
CA LEU A 66 -9.94 -3.10 9.21
C LEU A 66 -9.41 -4.14 8.21
N ALA A 67 -8.84 -3.65 7.12
CA ALA A 67 -8.16 -4.45 6.12
C ALA A 67 -6.90 -3.75 5.59
N LEU A 68 -5.91 -4.52 5.15
CA LEU A 68 -4.76 -3.95 4.44
C LEU A 68 -5.21 -3.35 3.11
N ARG A 69 -4.72 -2.16 2.79
CA ARG A 69 -5.01 -1.49 1.50
C ARG A 69 -4.63 -2.38 0.32
N TYR A 70 -5.54 -2.49 -0.67
CA TYR A 70 -5.33 -3.30 -1.88
C TYR A 70 -4.51 -2.53 -2.93
N ASP A 71 -4.75 -1.23 -3.04
CA ASP A 71 -4.09 -0.31 -3.96
C ASP A 71 -3.82 1.06 -3.30
N LEU A 72 -3.42 2.02 -4.13
CA LEU A 72 -3.19 3.44 -3.80
C LEU A 72 -3.92 4.32 -4.82
#